data_AF-A0A1G2JEK4-F1
#
_entry.id   AF-A0A1G2JEK4-F1
#
_cell.length_a   1.000
_cell.length_b   1.000
_cell.length_c   1.000
_cell.angle_alpha   90.00
_cell.angle_beta   90.00
_cell.angle_gamma   90.00
#
_symmetry.space_group_name_H-M   'P 1'
#
loop_
_entity.id
_entity.type
_entity.pdbx_description
1 polymer ?
#
loop_
_entity_poly.entity_id
_entity_poly.type
_entity_poly.pdbx_seq_one_letter_code
_entity_poly.pdbx_strand_id
1 'polypeptide(L)'
;MTTFHLNNLPKQNRIQMIGEFYDTIDSLKDRDEVRLFVKGLLTADEIANLMRRIEIAVLLSGNYKYKEIIKMLGVGNEKISNVHKNLLQDDSGYKIIVKRLIENRKERLKRINKIEKGARGTGVFKKSLASKVLPDLLDAVIEKFEDDKELEKEALLFTPSLAPFSNKSKKNRIK
;
A
#
# COMPACT_ATOMS: atom_id res chain seq x y z
N MET A 1 19.40 -22.41 19.54
CA MET A 1 17.97 -22.04 19.38
C MET A 1 17.34 -23.02 18.41
N THR A 2 16.23 -23.66 18.79
CA THR A 2 15.47 -24.53 17.89
C THR A 2 14.72 -23.66 16.88
N THR A 3 14.97 -23.85 15.58
CA THR A 3 14.25 -23.15 14.52
C THR A 3 12.95 -23.89 14.21
N PHE A 4 11.83 -23.19 14.29
CA PHE A 4 10.55 -23.74 13.88
C PHE A 4 10.49 -23.86 12.35
N HIS A 5 10.16 -25.05 11.85
CA HIS A 5 9.90 -25.29 10.43
C HIS A 5 8.51 -25.88 10.27
N LEU A 6 7.66 -25.19 9.50
CA LEU A 6 6.27 -25.60 9.29
C LEU A 6 6.16 -27.05 8.78
N ASN A 7 7.06 -27.44 7.88
CA ASN A 7 7.07 -28.78 7.28
C ASN A 7 7.38 -29.92 8.26
N ASN A 8 7.89 -29.60 9.46
CA ASN A 8 8.17 -30.61 10.49
C ASN A 8 6.90 -31.06 11.23
N LEU A 9 5.77 -30.34 11.06
CA LEU A 9 4.49 -30.71 11.64
C LEU A 9 3.71 -31.68 10.73
N PRO A 10 2.89 -32.59 11.28
CA PRO A 10 1.93 -33.38 10.52
C PRO A 10 1.02 -32.49 9.67
N LYS A 11 0.59 -33.00 8.49
CA LYS A 11 -0.22 -32.23 7.53
C LYS A 11 -1.48 -31.65 8.16
N GLN A 12 -2.17 -32.44 8.99
CA GLN A 12 -3.39 -32.03 9.68
C GLN A 12 -3.12 -30.83 10.60
N ASN A 13 -2.07 -30.91 11.42
CA ASN A 13 -1.72 -29.84 12.35
C ASN A 13 -1.32 -28.55 11.62
N ARG A 14 -0.66 -28.63 10.46
CA ARG A 14 -0.37 -27.45 9.64
C ARG A 14 -1.63 -26.76 9.15
N ILE A 15 -2.58 -27.54 8.63
CA ILE A 15 -3.85 -27.03 8.11
C ILE A 15 -4.64 -26.38 9.25
N GLN A 16 -4.75 -27.06 10.39
CA GLN A 16 -5.43 -26.54 11.56
C GLN A 16 -4.80 -25.22 12.05
N MET A 17 -3.48 -25.19 12.22
CA MET A 17 -2.77 -24.00 12.70
C MET A 17 -2.94 -22.80 11.77
N ILE A 18 -2.93 -23.02 10.44
CA ILE A 18 -3.16 -21.96 9.46
C ILE A 18 -4.63 -21.51 9.45
N GLY A 19 -5.57 -22.44 9.58
CA GLY A 19 -7.00 -22.16 9.66
C GLY A 19 -7.34 -21.29 10.89
N GLU A 20 -6.86 -21.68 12.07
CA GLU A 20 -7.06 -20.91 13.30
C GLU A 20 -6.49 -19.49 13.20
N PHE A 21 -5.39 -19.30 12.46
CA PHE A 21 -4.86 -17.97 12.19
C PHE A 21 -5.82 -17.14 11.33
N TYR A 22 -6.47 -17.73 10.32
CA TYR A 22 -7.48 -17.02 9.52
C TYR A 22 -8.68 -16.62 10.36
N ASP A 23 -9.19 -17.52 11.20
CA ASP A 23 -10.31 -17.23 12.10
C ASP A 23 -9.96 -16.13 13.11
N THR A 24 -8.71 -16.10 13.59
CA THR A 24 -8.21 -15.04 14.47
C THR A 24 -8.24 -13.69 13.75
N ILE A 25 -7.79 -13.62 12.49
CA ILE A 25 -7.83 -12.38 11.70
C ILE A 25 -9.28 -11.94 11.42
N ASP A 26 -10.18 -12.88 11.11
CA ASP A 26 -11.59 -12.59 10.81
C ASP A 26 -12.38 -12.11 12.04
N SER A 27 -11.95 -12.49 13.24
CA SER A 27 -12.60 -12.08 14.50
C SER A 27 -12.48 -10.59 14.84
N LEU A 28 -11.58 -9.85 14.18
CA LEU A 28 -11.30 -8.43 14.42
C LEU A 28 -12.42 -7.55 13.83
N LYS A 29 -13.04 -6.70 14.67
CA LYS A 29 -14.27 -5.97 14.32
C LYS A 29 -14.04 -4.56 13.82
N ASP A 30 -12.98 -3.92 14.28
CA ASP A 30 -12.69 -2.53 13.94
C ASP A 30 -11.20 -2.25 13.71
N ARG A 31 -10.92 -1.04 13.22
CA ARG A 31 -9.57 -0.63 12.84
C ARG A 31 -8.61 -0.53 14.03
N ASP A 32 -9.12 -0.19 15.21
CA ASP A 32 -8.28 -0.05 16.40
C ASP A 32 -7.93 -1.40 17.00
N GLU A 33 -8.85 -2.38 16.98
CA GLU A 33 -8.54 -3.78 17.26
C GLU A 33 -7.45 -4.31 16.31
N VAL A 34 -7.60 -4.10 14.99
CA VAL A 34 -6.59 -4.48 13.99
C VAL A 34 -5.25 -3.82 14.28
N ARG A 35 -5.22 -2.52 14.61
CA ARG A 35 -3.99 -1.79 14.90
C ARG A 35 -3.28 -2.35 16.13
N LEU A 36 -4.01 -2.60 17.21
CA LEU A 36 -3.45 -3.12 18.47
C LEU A 36 -2.90 -4.52 18.27
N PHE A 37 -3.67 -5.39 17.61
CA PHE A 37 -3.25 -6.76 17.29
C PHE A 37 -2.00 -6.79 16.41
N VAL A 38 -2.01 -6.10 15.27
CA VAL A 38 -0.90 -6.12 14.31
C VAL A 38 0.38 -5.50 14.91
N LYS A 39 0.26 -4.45 15.74
CA LYS A 39 1.41 -3.84 16.43
C LYS A 39 2.05 -4.78 17.46
N GLY A 40 1.25 -5.65 18.08
CA GLY A 40 1.75 -6.67 19.00
C GLY A 40 2.34 -7.89 18.27
N LEU A 41 1.78 -8.26 17.12
CA LEU A 41 2.18 -9.42 16.34
C LEU A 41 3.43 -9.18 15.49
N LEU A 42 3.56 -7.99 14.90
CA LEU A 42 4.56 -7.66 13.89
C LEU A 42 5.35 -6.42 14.25
N THR A 43 6.63 -6.43 13.90
CA THR A 43 7.49 -5.24 13.92
C THR A 43 7.11 -4.25 12.82
N ALA A 44 7.54 -2.99 12.97
CA ALA A 44 7.30 -1.96 11.96
C ALA A 44 7.89 -2.34 10.58
N ASP A 45 9.05 -2.98 10.56
CA ASP A 45 9.71 -3.42 9.32
C ASP A 45 8.98 -4.59 8.65
N GLU A 46 8.39 -5.50 9.43
CA GLU A 46 7.56 -6.58 8.89
C GLU A 46 6.27 -6.04 8.29
N ILE A 47 5.60 -5.10 8.97
CA ILE A 47 4.41 -4.42 8.45
C ILE A 47 4.75 -3.70 7.13
N ALA A 48 5.86 -2.95 7.09
CA ALA A 48 6.31 -2.29 5.88
C ALA A 48 6.61 -3.30 4.76
N ASN A 49 7.22 -4.44 5.08
CA ASN A 49 7.50 -5.50 4.12
C ASN A 49 6.22 -6.16 3.57
N LEU A 50 5.19 -6.35 4.39
CA LEU A 50 3.89 -6.84 3.94
C LEU A 50 3.20 -5.81 3.02
N MET A 51 3.22 -4.53 3.42
CA MET A 51 2.66 -3.45 2.60
C MET A 51 3.35 -3.34 1.23
N ARG A 52 4.69 -3.44 1.18
CA ARG A 52 5.43 -3.44 -0.10
C ARG A 52 4.99 -4.56 -1.04
N ARG A 53 4.61 -5.74 -0.52
CA ARG A 53 4.09 -6.83 -1.37
C ARG A 53 2.76 -6.45 -2.00
N ILE A 54 1.88 -5.78 -1.25
CA ILE A 54 0.61 -5.25 -1.76
C ILE A 54 0.87 -4.16 -2.80
N GLU A 55 1.82 -3.25 -2.55
CA GLU A 55 2.21 -2.20 -3.51
C GLU A 55 2.77 -2.80 -4.82
N ILE A 56 3.61 -3.83 -4.72
CA ILE A 56 4.07 -4.57 -5.91
C ILE A 56 2.87 -5.11 -6.70
N ALA A 57 1.87 -5.73 -6.04
CA ALA A 57 0.70 -6.26 -6.71
C ALA A 57 -0.14 -5.17 -7.40
N VAL A 58 -0.28 -3.99 -6.78
CA VAL A 58 -0.94 -2.82 -7.38
C VAL A 58 -0.18 -2.38 -8.63
N LEU A 59 1.15 -2.25 -8.56
CA LEU A 59 1.98 -1.84 -9.70
C LEU A 59 1.97 -2.88 -10.82
N LEU A 60 2.04 -4.16 -10.51
CA LEU A 60 1.93 -5.22 -11.52
C LEU A 60 0.55 -5.19 -12.20
N SER A 61 -0.52 -4.93 -11.45
CA SER A 61 -1.87 -4.77 -12.01
C SER A 61 -1.98 -3.53 -12.91
N GLY A 62 -1.15 -2.51 -12.67
CA GLY A 62 -0.95 -1.36 -13.53
C GLY A 62 0.05 -1.57 -14.67
N ASN A 63 0.43 -2.81 -15.01
CA ASN A 63 1.38 -3.15 -16.08
C ASN A 63 2.79 -2.53 -15.94
N TYR A 64 3.21 -2.15 -14.73
CA TYR A 64 4.58 -1.69 -14.49
C TYR A 64 5.61 -2.82 -14.68
N LYS A 65 6.76 -2.51 -15.28
CA LYS A 65 7.87 -3.46 -15.49
C LYS A 65 8.65 -3.65 -14.20
N TYR A 66 9.30 -4.81 -14.06
CA TYR A 66 10.07 -5.15 -12.85
C TYR A 66 11.14 -4.10 -12.52
N LYS A 67 11.86 -3.58 -13.52
CA LYS A 67 12.89 -2.54 -13.33
C LYS A 67 12.33 -1.27 -12.70
N GLU A 68 11.12 -0.88 -13.05
CA GLU A 68 10.45 0.31 -12.53
C GLU A 68 10.05 0.08 -11.07
N ILE A 69 9.46 -1.07 -10.77
CA ILE A 69 9.05 -1.46 -9.43
C ILE A 69 10.26 -1.52 -8.47
N ILE A 70 11.41 -2.05 -8.93
CA ILE A 70 12.66 -2.03 -8.14
C ILE A 70 13.08 -0.60 -7.80
N LYS A 71 13.08 0.30 -8.80
CA LYS A 71 13.50 1.69 -8.63
C LYS A 71 12.58 2.46 -7.69
N MET A 72 11.27 2.17 -7.73
CA MET A 72 10.27 2.83 -6.89
C MET A 72 10.29 2.36 -5.45
N LEU A 73 10.29 1.04 -5.23
CA LEU A 73 10.02 0.45 -3.92
C LEU A 73 11.30 -0.05 -3.22
N GLY A 74 12.44 -0.02 -3.91
CA GLY A 74 13.71 -0.54 -3.38
C GLY A 74 13.60 -2.01 -2.99
N VAL A 75 12.97 -2.83 -3.85
CA VAL A 75 12.74 -4.27 -3.61
C VAL A 75 13.54 -5.12 -4.60
N GLY A 76 13.92 -6.33 -4.18
CA GLY A 76 14.61 -7.28 -5.05
C GLY A 76 13.70 -7.93 -6.09
N ASN A 77 14.28 -8.37 -7.21
CA ASN A 77 13.59 -9.10 -8.28
C ASN A 77 12.84 -10.34 -7.80
N GLU A 78 13.42 -11.08 -6.85
CA GLU A 78 12.80 -12.28 -6.28
C GLU A 78 11.47 -11.96 -5.60
N LYS A 79 11.43 -10.87 -4.81
CA LYS A 79 10.20 -10.43 -4.13
C LYS A 79 9.11 -10.08 -5.13
N ILE A 80 9.47 -9.39 -6.23
CA ILE A 80 8.52 -9.06 -7.30
C ILE A 80 8.02 -10.33 -7.98
N SER A 81 8.92 -11.25 -8.33
CA SER A 81 8.59 -12.53 -8.96
C SER A 81 7.62 -13.36 -8.12
N ASN A 82 7.84 -13.44 -6.81
CA ASN A 82 6.96 -14.17 -5.90
C ASN A 82 5.57 -13.54 -5.79
N VAL A 83 5.49 -12.21 -5.72
CA VAL A 83 4.19 -11.51 -5.73
C VAL A 83 3.47 -11.71 -7.05
N HIS A 84 4.19 -11.61 -8.18
CA HIS A 84 3.61 -11.77 -9.51
C HIS A 84 3.01 -13.17 -9.69
N LYS A 85 3.74 -14.22 -9.28
CA LYS A 85 3.23 -15.59 -9.30
C LYS A 85 1.92 -15.73 -8.52
N ASN A 86 1.87 -15.19 -7.30
CA ASN A 86 0.66 -15.24 -6.47
C ASN A 86 -0.48 -14.38 -7.03
N LEU A 87 -0.17 -13.27 -7.71
CA LEU A 87 -1.16 -12.40 -8.35
C LEU A 87 -1.83 -13.07 -9.55
N LEU A 88 -1.08 -13.89 -10.31
CA LEU A 88 -1.61 -14.58 -11.49
C LEU A 88 -2.54 -15.75 -11.15
N GLN A 89 -2.49 -16.29 -9.93
CA GLN A 89 -3.38 -17.37 -9.50
C GLN A 89 -4.86 -16.95 -9.60
N ASP A 90 -5.73 -17.89 -9.97
CA ASP A 90 -7.16 -17.63 -10.15
C ASP A 90 -7.81 -17.17 -8.84
N ASP A 91 -7.55 -17.88 -7.75
CA ASP A 91 -8.05 -17.58 -6.40
C ASP A 91 -7.18 -16.56 -5.62
N SER A 92 -6.56 -15.63 -6.34
CA SER A 92 -5.63 -14.69 -5.71
C SER A 92 -6.34 -13.61 -4.89
N GLY A 93 -6.13 -13.64 -3.57
CA GLY A 93 -6.56 -12.57 -2.67
C GLY A 93 -5.97 -11.19 -3.01
N TYR A 94 -4.85 -11.13 -3.75
CA TYR A 94 -4.31 -9.85 -4.22
C TYR A 94 -5.27 -9.12 -5.15
N LYS A 95 -5.96 -9.82 -6.06
CA LYS A 95 -6.90 -9.20 -7.00
C LYS A 95 -8.02 -8.46 -6.25
N ILE A 96 -8.53 -9.08 -5.18
CA ILE A 96 -9.57 -8.50 -4.32
C ILE A 96 -9.07 -7.23 -3.63
N ILE A 97 -7.91 -7.31 -2.97
CA ILE A 97 -7.36 -6.18 -2.21
C ILE A 97 -6.95 -5.03 -3.13
N VAL A 98 -6.33 -5.32 -4.28
CA VAL A 98 -5.93 -4.30 -5.26
C VAL A 98 -7.15 -3.52 -5.74
N LYS A 99 -8.24 -4.21 -6.13
CA LYS A 99 -9.49 -3.55 -6.56
C LYS A 99 -10.03 -2.62 -5.47
N ARG A 100 -10.17 -3.12 -4.24
CA ARG A 100 -10.67 -2.34 -3.09
C ARG A 100 -9.78 -1.13 -2.78
N LEU A 101 -8.46 -1.30 -2.85
CA LEU A 101 -7.51 -0.20 -2.64
C LEU A 101 -7.67 0.89 -3.69
N ILE A 102 -7.75 0.52 -4.97
CA ILE A 102 -7.92 1.46 -6.06
C ILE A 102 -9.19 2.29 -5.88
N GLU A 103 -10.31 1.63 -5.58
CA GLU A 103 -11.61 2.27 -5.35
C GLU A 103 -11.56 3.26 -4.16
N ASN A 104 -11.06 2.80 -3.00
CA ASN A 104 -10.89 3.64 -1.82
C ASN A 104 -10.01 4.87 -2.09
N ARG A 105 -8.95 4.70 -2.88
CA ARG A 105 -8.06 5.81 -3.25
C ARG A 105 -8.78 6.80 -4.18
N LYS A 106 -9.52 6.32 -5.19
CA LYS A 106 -10.34 7.16 -6.10
C LYS A 106 -11.35 7.99 -5.32
N GLU A 107 -12.09 7.37 -4.38
CA GLU A 107 -13.04 8.10 -3.53
C GLU A 107 -12.37 9.21 -2.72
N ARG A 108 -11.22 8.92 -2.13
CA ARG A 108 -10.51 9.88 -1.29
C ARG A 108 -10.09 11.11 -2.08
N LEU A 109 -9.78 10.95 -3.36
CA LEU A 109 -9.41 12.05 -4.24
C LEU A 109 -10.61 12.85 -4.72
N LYS A 110 -11.74 12.19 -5.00
CA LYS A 110 -13.02 12.88 -5.23
C LYS A 110 -13.33 13.82 -4.06
N ARG A 111 -13.10 13.37 -2.82
CA ARG A 111 -13.27 14.20 -1.60
C ARG A 111 -12.28 15.36 -1.54
N ILE A 112 -10.98 15.12 -1.77
CA ILE A 112 -9.94 16.18 -1.78
C ILE A 112 -10.25 17.23 -2.85
N ASN A 113 -10.53 16.81 -4.08
CA ASN A 113 -10.84 17.71 -5.20
C ASN A 113 -12.13 18.51 -4.95
N LYS A 114 -13.12 17.93 -4.25
CA LYS A 114 -14.32 18.68 -3.81
C LYS A 114 -14.00 19.75 -2.78
N ILE A 115 -13.13 19.44 -1.81
CA ILE A 115 -12.65 20.41 -0.80
C ILE A 115 -11.88 21.55 -1.48
N GLU A 116 -10.97 21.22 -2.40
CA GLU A 116 -10.21 22.22 -3.15
C GLU A 116 -11.09 23.09 -4.05
N LYS A 117 -12.08 22.51 -4.73
CA LYS A 117 -13.05 23.27 -5.52
C LYS A 117 -13.94 24.18 -4.66
N GLY A 118 -14.29 23.75 -3.44
CA GLY A 118 -15.00 24.57 -2.47
C GLY A 118 -14.15 25.73 -1.91
N ALA A 119 -12.85 25.52 -1.71
CA ALA A 119 -11.91 26.54 -1.23
C ALA A 119 -11.57 27.61 -2.29
N ARG A 120 -11.78 27.34 -3.59
CA ARG A 120 -11.60 28.31 -4.68
C ARG A 120 -12.67 29.41 -4.72
N GLY A 121 -13.71 29.35 -3.87
CA GLY A 121 -14.74 30.39 -3.74
C GLY A 121 -14.33 31.61 -2.89
N THR A 122 -13.22 31.56 -2.17
CA THR A 122 -12.69 32.69 -1.38
C THR A 122 -11.30 33.02 -1.90
N GLY A 123 -11.20 34.07 -2.72
CA GLY A 123 -9.93 34.51 -3.29
C GLY A 123 -8.89 34.80 -2.22
N VAL A 124 -7.66 34.30 -2.45
CA VAL A 124 -6.33 34.83 -2.08
C VAL A 124 -5.31 33.67 -1.97
N PHE A 125 -4.39 33.61 -2.93
CA PHE A 125 -2.99 33.15 -2.86
C PHE A 125 -2.60 31.88 -2.07
N LYS A 126 -2.18 30.82 -2.78
CA LYS A 126 -0.75 30.49 -3.05
C LYS A 126 -0.65 29.09 -3.66
N LYS A 127 -0.09 29.02 -4.86
CA LYS A 127 0.42 27.79 -5.48
C LYS A 127 1.53 27.26 -4.56
N SER A 128 1.20 26.37 -3.64
CA SER A 128 2.12 25.89 -2.60
C SER A 128 1.91 24.42 -2.31
N LEU A 129 2.94 23.63 -2.64
CA LEU A 129 3.29 22.35 -2.01
C LEU A 129 2.41 21.12 -2.29
N ALA A 130 1.87 20.97 -3.50
CA ALA A 130 1.38 19.66 -3.98
C ALA A 130 2.17 19.09 -5.18
N SER A 131 3.05 19.88 -5.81
CA SER A 131 3.57 19.59 -7.15
C SER A 131 5.03 19.11 -7.22
N LYS A 132 5.59 18.48 -6.17
CA LYS A 132 7.01 18.03 -6.20
C LYS A 132 7.28 16.67 -5.54
N VAL A 133 6.42 15.67 -5.73
CA VAL A 133 6.86 14.27 -5.63
C VAL A 133 6.22 13.46 -6.77
N LEU A 134 7.11 12.95 -7.63
CA LEU A 134 6.94 11.88 -8.63
C LEU A 134 6.28 12.18 -10.01
N PRO A 135 6.80 13.12 -10.83
CA PRO A 135 6.28 13.32 -12.20
C PRO A 135 6.53 12.16 -13.18
N ASP A 136 7.60 11.38 -13.07
CA ASP A 136 8.06 10.57 -14.22
C ASP A 136 7.58 9.12 -14.26
N LEU A 137 6.57 8.78 -13.46
CA LEU A 137 6.19 7.38 -13.25
C LEU A 137 4.74 7.06 -13.64
N LEU A 138 4.00 8.08 -14.05
CA LEU A 138 2.59 7.97 -14.34
C LEU A 138 2.30 7.93 -15.83
N ASP A 139 3.11 8.59 -16.64
CA ASP A 139 2.77 8.79 -18.05
C ASP A 139 2.87 7.49 -18.87
N ALA A 140 3.64 6.50 -18.43
CA ALA A 140 3.80 5.21 -19.11
C ALA A 140 2.65 4.21 -18.86
N VAL A 141 1.91 4.35 -17.76
CA VAL A 141 0.83 3.43 -17.38
C VAL A 141 -0.55 3.94 -17.77
N ILE A 142 -0.66 5.26 -17.97
CA ILE A 142 -1.88 5.96 -18.38
C ILE A 142 -2.24 5.72 -19.86
N GLU A 143 -1.32 5.22 -20.68
CA GLU A 143 -1.52 5.04 -22.11
C GLU A 143 -2.40 3.82 -22.49
N LYS A 144 -2.79 2.96 -21.54
CA LYS A 144 -3.47 1.68 -21.84
C LYS A 144 -4.91 1.52 -21.37
N PHE A 145 -5.47 2.47 -20.64
CA PHE A 145 -6.86 2.37 -20.17
C PHE A 145 -7.53 3.74 -20.26
N GLU A 146 -8.29 3.93 -21.33
CA GLU A 146 -9.12 5.11 -21.53
C GLU A 146 -10.39 5.01 -20.68
N ASP A 147 -10.90 6.19 -20.29
CA ASP A 147 -12.14 6.45 -19.55
C ASP A 147 -12.09 6.44 -18.00
N ASP A 148 -11.24 7.32 -17.43
CA ASP A 148 -11.53 8.22 -16.27
C ASP A 148 -10.23 8.91 -15.76
N LYS A 149 -9.52 9.63 -16.65
CA LYS A 149 -8.06 9.88 -16.60
C LYS A 149 -7.49 10.73 -15.43
N GLU A 150 -8.26 11.54 -14.69
CA GLU A 150 -7.68 12.43 -13.65
C GLU A 150 -7.72 11.86 -12.23
N LEU A 151 -8.87 11.36 -11.79
CA LEU A 151 -9.06 10.86 -10.42
C LEU A 151 -8.40 9.50 -10.19
N GLU A 152 -8.23 8.71 -11.25
CA GLU A 152 -7.59 7.39 -11.19
C GLU A 152 -6.07 7.50 -11.12
N LYS A 153 -5.50 8.47 -11.84
CA LYS A 153 -4.07 8.83 -11.82
C LYS A 153 -3.64 9.23 -10.41
N GLU A 154 -4.40 10.12 -9.79
CA GLU A 154 -4.15 10.53 -8.41
C GLU A 154 -4.33 9.37 -7.42
N ALA A 155 -5.23 8.41 -7.71
CA ALA A 155 -5.59 7.30 -6.82
C ALA A 155 -4.47 6.29 -6.73
N LEU A 156 -3.89 5.91 -7.87
CA LEU A 156 -2.82 4.93 -7.89
C LEU A 156 -1.56 5.42 -7.17
N LEU A 157 -1.32 6.73 -7.16
CA LEU A 157 -0.21 7.38 -6.48
C LEU A 157 -0.39 7.57 -4.99
N PHE A 158 -1.62 7.49 -4.49
CA PHE A 158 -1.84 7.75 -3.09
C PHE A 158 -1.40 6.55 -2.23
N THR A 159 -0.19 6.61 -1.72
CA THR A 159 0.34 5.65 -0.76
C THR A 159 0.31 6.25 0.65
N PRO A 160 -0.46 5.70 1.60
CA PRO A 160 -0.52 6.20 2.98
C PRO A 160 0.82 6.21 3.73
N SER A 161 1.81 5.45 3.24
CA SER A 161 3.15 5.34 3.84
C SER A 161 4.06 6.53 3.56
N LEU A 162 3.65 7.47 2.70
CA LEU A 162 4.40 8.70 2.38
C LEU A 162 3.82 9.92 3.12
N ALA A 163 3.85 9.90 4.45
CA ALA A 163 3.74 11.12 5.27
C ALA A 163 5.11 11.38 5.94
N PRO A 164 5.61 12.63 6.00
CA PRO A 164 6.93 12.91 6.52
C PRO A 164 6.94 12.67 8.03
N PHE A 165 7.76 11.71 8.49
CA PHE A 165 8.26 11.70 9.85
C PHE A 165 9.10 12.96 10.07
N SER A 166 8.46 14.05 10.48
CA SER A 166 9.12 15.19 11.12
C SER A 166 9.05 14.95 12.63
N ASN A 167 9.99 14.16 13.15
CA ASN A 167 10.27 14.21 14.57
C ASN A 167 11.14 15.45 14.81
N LYS A 168 10.51 16.61 15.05
CA LYS A 168 11.21 17.79 15.57
C LYS A 168 11.64 17.48 17.00
N SER A 169 12.83 16.92 17.17
CA SER A 169 13.57 17.09 18.42
C SER A 169 13.84 18.58 18.59
N LYS A 170 13.10 19.24 19.50
CA LYS A 170 13.46 20.56 20.00
C LYS A 170 14.83 20.44 20.67
N LYS A 171 15.87 20.94 20.00
CA LYS A 171 17.10 21.40 20.64
C LYS A 171 17.50 22.72 19.98
N ASN A 172 16.75 23.77 20.30
CA ASN A 172 17.31 25.12 20.23
C ASN A 172 18.20 25.30 21.45
N ARG A 173 19.51 25.43 21.20
CA ARG A 173 20.41 26.18 22.07
C ARG A 173 20.09 27.68 21.96
N ILE A 174 20.57 28.40 22.99
CA ILE A 174 20.83 29.85 23.07
C ILE A 174 19.68 30.68 23.69
N LYS A 175 19.80 30.97 25.00
CA LYS A 175 20.68 32.05 25.47
C LYS A 175 21.60 31.51 26.54
#